data_AF-A0A947HI86-F1
#
_entry.id   AF-A0A947HI86-F1
#
_cell.length_a   1.000
_cell.length_b   1.000
_cell.length_c   1.000
_cell.angle_alpha   90.00
_cell.angle_beta   90.00
_cell.angle_gamma   90.00
#
_symmetry.space_group_name_H-M   'P 1'
#
loop_
_entity.id
_entity.type
_entity.pdbx_description
1 polymer ?
#
loop_
_entity_poly.entity_id
_entity_poly.type
_entity_poly.pdbx_seq_one_letter_code
_entity_poly.pdbx_strand_id
1 'polypeptide(L)'
;MLEAFLYVGFPYLALTLLVVGTAYRFLFRRYTVSSLSSQVLESRALAFGSVPWHLGILVVLAGHLLPFLAPGLWQSLVASAAALLVIEVVGMAAAILAFLGIVVLLARRVLVARLQGVTTAVDLVVLILLAAQVLLGILVAALYPWGAAWAPGTLMRYLHGLFTLSPDMLLVSEMPAAIKAHVVLAFGLFALVPFSRLVHAFVVPLEYLVRPFQRVIWTNVRRAERLSELPGGDPEEGRRGLVRGLAGVGGAMALMAIGVFDKLARFVKGDSMSKQEKETLLSHKLERLEQTAEQRSLELERMRTTLIPVAKLGDLKSASGKYFIDFEMRAALAFKDELGVPILISAKCTHLGCTVGSQVDDQGRILCPCHVSYFNVKTGQPNEGAPAKAPLPHLAWALRAPDGKVVASRAPGGEIQGTFNPELVDHDVCVTQASERGEA
;
A
#
# COMPACT_ATOMS: atom_id res chain seq x y z
N MET A 1 -47.86 -25.63 21.68
CA MET A 1 -47.10 -26.89 21.77
C MET A 1 -46.07 -27.04 20.67
N LEU A 2 -46.44 -26.94 19.38
CA LEU A 2 -45.48 -27.06 18.27
C LEU A 2 -44.35 -26.00 18.31
N GLU A 3 -44.67 -24.73 18.53
CA GLU A 3 -43.65 -23.67 18.60
C GLU A 3 -42.69 -23.82 19.78
N ALA A 4 -43.20 -24.18 20.96
CA ALA A 4 -42.36 -24.50 22.11
C ALA A 4 -41.40 -25.68 21.82
N PHE A 5 -41.87 -26.71 21.10
CA PHE A 5 -40.99 -27.77 20.64
C PHE A 5 -39.95 -27.23 19.64
N LEU A 6 -40.35 -26.53 18.58
CA LEU A 6 -39.45 -26.07 17.53
C LEU A 6 -38.40 -25.05 17.99
N TYR A 7 -38.71 -24.19 18.95
CA TYR A 7 -37.82 -23.11 19.41
C TYR A 7 -37.23 -23.34 20.80
N VAL A 8 -37.59 -24.41 21.51
CA VAL A 8 -36.96 -24.76 22.80
C VAL A 8 -36.51 -26.21 22.78
N GLY A 9 -37.43 -27.16 22.63
CA GLY A 9 -37.10 -28.59 22.70
C GLY A 9 -36.14 -29.07 21.60
N PHE A 10 -36.40 -28.67 20.36
CA PHE A 10 -35.64 -29.07 19.18
C PHE A 10 -34.21 -28.49 19.18
N PRO A 11 -33.97 -27.21 19.52
CA PRO A 11 -32.62 -26.68 19.74
C PRO A 11 -31.82 -27.47 20.77
N TYR A 12 -32.39 -27.81 21.93
CA TYR A 12 -31.69 -28.62 22.92
C TYR A 12 -31.39 -30.03 22.43
N LEU A 13 -32.33 -30.67 21.73
CA LEU A 13 -32.10 -31.98 21.11
C LEU A 13 -30.96 -31.89 20.08
N ALA A 14 -30.99 -30.89 19.20
CA ALA A 14 -29.98 -30.67 18.18
C ALA A 14 -28.60 -30.42 18.77
N LEU A 15 -28.49 -29.58 19.80
CA LEU A 15 -27.23 -29.29 20.50
C LEU A 15 -26.73 -30.53 21.26
N THR A 16 -27.62 -31.30 21.87
CA THR A 16 -27.25 -32.56 22.55
C THR A 16 -26.69 -33.57 21.55
N LEU A 17 -27.36 -33.76 20.42
CA LEU A 17 -26.89 -34.62 19.34
C LEU A 17 -25.54 -34.12 18.78
N LEU A 18 -25.42 -32.81 18.55
CA LEU A 18 -24.18 -32.19 18.11
C LEU A 18 -23.02 -32.51 19.06
N VAL A 19 -23.18 -32.27 20.36
CA VAL A 19 -22.10 -32.45 21.33
C VAL A 19 -21.81 -33.93 21.58
N VAL A 20 -22.83 -34.69 22.01
CA VAL A 20 -22.67 -36.10 22.41
C VAL A 20 -22.35 -36.98 21.21
N GLY A 21 -23.07 -36.80 20.10
CA GLY A 21 -22.85 -37.57 18.88
C GLY A 21 -21.47 -37.30 18.27
N THR A 22 -21.01 -36.05 18.29
CA THR A 22 -19.67 -35.71 17.78
C THR A 22 -18.61 -36.29 18.70
N ALA A 23 -18.72 -36.11 20.02
CA ALA A 23 -17.80 -36.70 20.99
C ALA A 23 -17.73 -38.24 20.83
N TYR A 24 -18.87 -38.91 20.72
CA TYR A 24 -18.93 -40.36 20.48
C TYR A 24 -18.21 -40.75 19.19
N ARG A 25 -18.44 -40.03 18.08
CA ARG A 25 -17.79 -40.30 16.79
C ARG A 25 -16.27 -40.09 16.86
N PHE A 26 -15.80 -39.05 17.54
CA PHE A 26 -14.37 -38.80 17.74
C PHE A 26 -13.72 -39.83 18.67
N LEU A 27 -14.43 -40.33 19.68
CA LEU A 27 -13.86 -41.30 20.63
C LEU A 27 -13.86 -42.72 20.06
N PHE A 28 -14.98 -43.17 19.49
CA PHE A 28 -15.21 -44.57 19.13
C PHE A 28 -15.18 -44.85 17.61
N ARG A 29 -15.28 -43.83 16.76
CA ARG A 29 -15.37 -43.98 15.28
C ARG A 29 -14.39 -43.06 14.54
N ARG A 30 -13.17 -42.92 15.05
CA ARG A 30 -12.12 -42.00 14.57
C ARG A 30 -11.90 -42.04 13.06
N TYR A 31 -11.87 -43.22 12.44
CA TYR A 31 -11.63 -43.37 10.99
C TYR A 31 -12.73 -42.78 10.10
N THR A 32 -13.92 -42.51 10.66
CA THR A 32 -15.03 -41.89 9.92
C THR A 32 -14.97 -40.36 9.92
N VAL A 33 -14.08 -39.76 10.72
CA VAL A 33 -13.91 -38.31 10.79
C VAL A 33 -12.97 -37.86 9.67
N SER A 34 -13.54 -37.50 8.52
CA SER A 34 -12.80 -37.07 7.34
C SER A 34 -13.65 -36.14 6.48
N SER A 35 -13.00 -35.31 5.66
CA SER A 35 -13.66 -34.47 4.66
C SER A 35 -14.22 -35.27 3.47
N LEU A 36 -13.84 -36.55 3.32
CA LEU A 36 -14.27 -37.46 2.26
C LEU A 36 -14.19 -36.80 0.86
N SER A 37 -13.00 -36.33 0.51
CA SER A 37 -12.75 -35.62 -0.75
C SER A 37 -13.07 -36.50 -1.95
N SER A 38 -13.78 -35.94 -2.93
CA SER A 38 -14.07 -36.59 -4.21
C SER A 38 -13.30 -35.99 -5.39
N GLN A 39 -12.22 -35.26 -5.09
CA GLN A 39 -11.40 -34.55 -6.09
C GLN A 39 -10.71 -35.48 -7.07
N VAL A 40 -10.26 -36.66 -6.61
CA VAL A 40 -9.56 -37.64 -7.45
C VAL A 40 -10.47 -38.16 -8.57
N LEU A 41 -11.78 -38.28 -8.32
CA LEU A 41 -12.74 -38.78 -9.29
C LEU A 41 -13.12 -37.75 -10.35
N GLU A 42 -13.17 -36.47 -9.95
CA GLU A 42 -13.50 -35.33 -10.80
C GLU A 42 -12.95 -34.04 -10.16
N SER A 43 -12.08 -33.30 -10.86
CA SER A 43 -11.42 -32.11 -10.32
C SER A 43 -11.76 -30.80 -11.06
N ARG A 44 -12.29 -30.86 -12.28
CA ARG A 44 -12.47 -29.70 -13.16
C ARG A 44 -13.55 -28.76 -12.61
N ALA A 45 -14.70 -29.30 -12.24
CA ALA A 45 -15.79 -28.51 -11.66
C ALA A 45 -15.63 -28.27 -10.15
N LEU A 46 -14.78 -29.07 -9.48
CA LEU A 46 -14.63 -29.00 -8.02
C LEU A 46 -14.11 -27.64 -7.57
N ALA A 47 -13.11 -27.05 -8.22
CA ALA A 47 -12.53 -25.78 -7.78
C ALA A 47 -13.58 -24.65 -7.81
N PHE A 48 -14.36 -24.57 -8.89
CA PHE A 48 -15.43 -23.59 -9.08
C PHE A 48 -16.62 -23.77 -8.13
N GLY A 49 -16.85 -24.97 -7.60
CA GLY A 49 -17.84 -25.18 -6.54
C GLY A 49 -17.25 -24.96 -5.14
N SER A 50 -16.14 -25.64 -4.84
CA SER A 50 -15.56 -25.74 -3.52
C SER A 50 -14.97 -24.44 -3.01
N VAL A 51 -14.25 -23.68 -3.85
CA VAL A 51 -13.61 -22.42 -3.40
C VAL A 51 -14.67 -21.36 -3.09
N PRO A 52 -15.62 -21.04 -3.99
CA PRO A 52 -16.72 -20.12 -3.69
C PRO A 52 -17.57 -20.54 -2.50
N TRP A 53 -17.89 -21.84 -2.39
CA TRP A 53 -18.62 -22.38 -1.24
C TRP A 53 -17.90 -22.09 0.08
N HIS A 54 -16.64 -22.53 0.22
CA HIS A 54 -15.93 -22.41 1.49
C HIS A 54 -15.58 -20.96 1.82
N LEU A 55 -15.15 -20.16 0.84
CA LEU A 55 -14.86 -18.75 1.08
C LEU A 55 -16.12 -18.00 1.55
N GLY A 56 -17.23 -18.20 0.86
CA GLY A 56 -18.50 -17.56 1.20
C GLY A 56 -19.03 -18.01 2.56
N ILE A 57 -19.12 -19.32 2.80
CA ILE A 57 -19.70 -19.84 4.05
C ILE A 57 -18.85 -19.49 5.27
N LEU A 58 -17.53 -19.42 5.16
CA LEU A 58 -16.65 -19.03 6.26
C LEU A 58 -16.88 -17.57 6.67
N VAL A 59 -17.04 -16.65 5.70
CA VAL A 59 -17.35 -15.24 5.96
C VAL A 59 -18.74 -15.10 6.57
N VAL A 60 -19.75 -15.79 6.02
CA VAL A 60 -21.12 -15.78 6.55
C VAL A 60 -21.15 -16.33 7.98
N LEU A 61 -20.50 -17.46 8.23
CA LEU A 61 -20.44 -18.07 9.56
C LEU A 61 -19.71 -17.17 10.55
N ALA A 62 -18.62 -16.51 10.16
CA ALA A 62 -17.94 -15.53 11.00
C ALA A 62 -18.86 -14.35 11.37
N GLY A 63 -19.65 -13.85 10.42
CA GLY A 63 -20.67 -12.82 10.69
C GLY A 63 -21.78 -13.25 11.64
N HIS A 64 -22.07 -14.56 11.72
CA HIS A 64 -23.03 -15.12 12.68
C HIS A 64 -22.40 -15.40 14.05
N LEU A 65 -21.13 -15.82 14.09
CA LEU A 65 -20.42 -16.17 15.33
C LEU A 65 -19.90 -14.94 16.08
N LEU A 66 -19.47 -13.89 15.38
CA LEU A 66 -18.88 -12.70 16.01
C LEU A 66 -19.85 -11.95 16.95
N PRO A 67 -21.14 -11.73 16.61
CA PRO A 67 -22.12 -11.17 17.54
C PRO A 67 -22.29 -12.02 18.81
N PHE A 68 -22.15 -13.35 18.71
CA PHE A 68 -22.24 -14.28 19.84
C PHE A 68 -21.00 -14.19 20.74
N LEU A 69 -19.82 -14.28 20.15
CA LEU A 69 -18.56 -14.39 20.90
C LEU A 69 -18.09 -13.04 21.46
N ALA A 70 -18.38 -11.93 20.77
CA ALA A 70 -17.92 -10.59 21.13
C ALA A 70 -19.03 -9.55 20.93
N PRO A 71 -20.12 -9.60 21.73
CA PRO A 71 -21.28 -8.74 21.54
C PRO A 71 -20.97 -7.24 21.62
N GLY A 72 -20.06 -6.82 22.52
CA GLY A 72 -19.64 -5.42 22.63
C GLY A 72 -18.87 -4.91 21.40
N LEU A 73 -17.98 -5.74 20.84
CA LEU A 73 -17.27 -5.42 19.60
C LEU A 73 -18.27 -5.30 18.45
N TRP A 74 -19.19 -6.26 18.31
CA TRP A 74 -20.19 -6.22 17.25
C TRP A 74 -21.07 -4.97 17.33
N GLN A 75 -21.57 -4.63 18.53
CA GLN A 75 -22.34 -3.41 18.77
C GLN A 75 -21.57 -2.14 18.35
N SER A 76 -20.27 -2.07 18.64
CA SER A 76 -19.43 -0.93 18.23
C SER A 76 -19.29 -0.80 16.71
N LEU A 77 -19.22 -1.93 15.99
CA LEU A 77 -19.12 -1.95 14.53
C LEU A 77 -20.42 -1.48 13.89
N VAL A 78 -21.55 -2.08 14.28
CA VAL A 78 -22.86 -1.79 13.68
C VAL A 78 -23.43 -0.42 14.08
N ALA A 79 -22.89 0.21 15.13
CA ALA A 79 -23.22 1.59 15.48
C ALA A 79 -22.78 2.60 14.40
N SER A 80 -21.76 2.26 13.61
CA SER A 80 -21.34 3.09 12.48
C SER A 80 -22.10 2.70 11.20
N ALA A 81 -22.77 3.66 10.57
CA ALA A 81 -23.54 3.39 9.35
C ALA A 81 -22.67 2.83 8.22
N ALA A 82 -21.43 3.32 8.10
CA ALA A 82 -20.48 2.86 7.09
C ALA A 82 -20.08 1.39 7.33
N ALA A 83 -19.69 1.00 8.55
CA ALA A 83 -19.31 -0.39 8.80
C ALA A 83 -20.51 -1.33 8.75
N LEU A 84 -21.70 -0.88 9.18
CA LEU A 84 -22.94 -1.64 9.00
C LEU A 84 -23.20 -1.94 7.53
N LEU A 85 -23.11 -0.94 6.65
CA LEU A 85 -23.26 -1.13 5.21
C LEU A 85 -22.22 -2.12 4.66
N VAL A 86 -20.96 -1.97 5.06
CA VAL A 86 -19.89 -2.91 4.65
C VAL A 86 -20.21 -4.34 5.10
N ILE A 87 -20.65 -4.53 6.35
CA ILE A 87 -21.02 -5.85 6.89
C ILE A 87 -22.18 -6.46 6.08
N GLU A 88 -23.23 -5.69 5.80
CA GLU A 88 -24.40 -6.16 5.04
C GLU A 88 -24.01 -6.52 3.59
N VAL A 89 -23.24 -5.66 2.91
CA VAL A 89 -22.81 -5.91 1.52
C VAL A 89 -21.84 -7.08 1.43
N VAL A 90 -20.84 -7.16 2.31
CA VAL A 90 -19.89 -8.28 2.34
C VAL A 90 -20.59 -9.58 2.71
N GLY A 91 -21.50 -9.55 3.69
CA GLY A 91 -22.32 -10.70 4.08
C GLY A 91 -23.20 -11.20 2.94
N MET A 92 -23.90 -10.31 2.25
CA MET A 92 -24.73 -10.64 1.09
C MET A 92 -23.89 -11.21 -0.06
N ALA A 93 -22.77 -10.56 -0.40
CA ALA A 93 -21.87 -11.02 -1.46
C ALA A 93 -21.29 -12.41 -1.14
N ALA A 94 -20.87 -12.63 0.11
CA ALA A 94 -20.38 -13.93 0.57
C ALA A 94 -21.47 -15.01 0.55
N ALA A 95 -22.71 -14.69 0.93
CA ALA A 95 -23.83 -15.61 0.88
C ALA A 95 -24.18 -16.01 -0.56
N ILE A 96 -24.21 -15.07 -1.50
CA ILE A 96 -24.42 -15.34 -2.93
C ILE A 96 -23.28 -16.22 -3.47
N LEU A 97 -22.03 -15.89 -3.15
CA LEU A 97 -20.86 -16.68 -3.54
C LEU A 97 -20.95 -18.13 -3.01
N ALA A 98 -21.34 -18.29 -1.74
CA ALA A 98 -21.56 -19.60 -1.14
C ALA A 98 -22.69 -20.37 -1.85
N PHE A 99 -23.81 -19.71 -2.13
CA PHE A 99 -24.96 -20.31 -2.80
C PHE A 99 -24.61 -20.82 -4.20
N LEU A 100 -23.94 -19.99 -5.01
CA LEU A 100 -23.48 -20.42 -6.34
C LEU A 100 -22.51 -21.60 -6.24
N GLY A 101 -21.56 -21.55 -5.29
CA GLY A 101 -20.62 -22.64 -5.04
C GLY A 101 -21.32 -23.97 -4.70
N ILE A 102 -22.29 -23.96 -3.79
CA ILE A 102 -22.99 -25.18 -3.40
C ILE A 102 -23.93 -25.70 -4.48
N VAL A 103 -24.55 -24.83 -5.28
CA VAL A 103 -25.33 -25.25 -6.46
C VAL A 103 -24.43 -25.99 -7.46
N VAL A 104 -23.23 -25.47 -7.74
CA VAL A 104 -22.25 -26.17 -8.58
C VAL A 104 -21.83 -27.51 -7.96
N LEU A 105 -21.59 -27.57 -6.65
CA LEU A 105 -21.24 -28.82 -5.97
C LEU A 105 -22.38 -29.86 -6.00
N LEU A 106 -23.63 -29.43 -5.84
CA LEU A 106 -24.81 -30.27 -5.92
C LEU A 106 -25.00 -30.79 -7.35
N ALA A 107 -24.96 -29.91 -8.34
CA ALA A 107 -25.04 -30.28 -9.75
C ALA A 107 -23.93 -31.26 -10.14
N ARG A 108 -22.68 -30.98 -9.73
CA ARG A 108 -21.52 -31.88 -9.93
C ARG A 108 -21.78 -33.27 -9.34
N ARG A 109 -22.39 -33.35 -8.17
CA ARG A 109 -22.65 -34.63 -7.48
C ARG A 109 -23.77 -35.44 -8.14
N VAL A 110 -24.78 -34.76 -8.68
CA VAL A 110 -25.93 -35.39 -9.32
C VAL A 110 -25.68 -35.71 -10.79
N LEU A 111 -24.85 -34.94 -11.51
CA LEU A 111 -24.70 -35.08 -12.97
C LEU A 111 -23.52 -35.97 -13.39
N VAL A 112 -22.52 -36.20 -12.52
CA VAL A 112 -21.31 -36.95 -12.89
C VAL A 112 -21.42 -38.39 -12.41
N ALA A 113 -21.47 -39.34 -13.35
CA ALA A 113 -21.63 -40.77 -13.06
C ALA A 113 -20.59 -41.34 -12.07
N ARG A 114 -19.31 -40.93 -12.19
CA ARG A 114 -18.24 -41.36 -11.27
C ARG A 114 -18.49 -40.94 -9.82
N LEU A 115 -19.15 -39.79 -9.61
CA LEU A 115 -19.45 -39.26 -8.28
C LEU A 115 -20.70 -39.88 -7.68
N GLN A 116 -21.69 -40.22 -8.50
CA GLN A 116 -22.89 -40.91 -8.04
C GLN A 116 -22.55 -42.25 -7.39
N GLY A 117 -21.59 -43.00 -7.93
CA GLY A 117 -21.16 -44.30 -7.38
C GLY A 117 -20.53 -44.26 -5.99
N VAL A 118 -20.10 -43.09 -5.50
CA VAL A 118 -19.50 -42.92 -4.16
C VAL A 118 -20.28 -41.95 -3.26
N THR A 119 -21.42 -41.46 -3.73
CA THR A 119 -22.25 -40.50 -2.99
C THR A 119 -23.27 -41.25 -2.13
N THR A 120 -23.35 -40.88 -0.85
CA THR A 120 -24.38 -41.41 0.05
C THR A 120 -25.63 -40.54 0.04
N ALA A 121 -26.78 -41.09 0.47
CA ALA A 121 -28.01 -40.32 0.62
C ALA A 121 -27.83 -39.12 1.58
N VAL A 122 -27.07 -39.30 2.66
CA VAL A 122 -26.77 -38.24 3.64
C VAL A 122 -25.96 -37.10 3.01
N ASP A 123 -25.04 -37.39 2.07
CA ASP A 123 -24.31 -36.35 1.35
C ASP A 123 -25.24 -35.44 0.54
N LEU A 124 -26.24 -36.02 -0.12
CA LEU A 124 -27.24 -35.26 -0.90
C LEU A 124 -28.17 -34.47 0.02
N VAL A 125 -28.68 -35.10 1.09
CA VAL A 125 -29.53 -34.42 2.08
C VAL A 125 -28.80 -33.21 2.65
N VAL A 126 -27.56 -33.36 3.10
CA VAL A 126 -26.79 -32.25 3.66
C VAL A 126 -26.55 -31.14 2.64
N LEU A 127 -26.20 -31.46 1.39
CA LEU A 127 -25.99 -30.43 0.37
C LEU A 127 -27.28 -29.66 0.04
N ILE A 128 -28.42 -30.35 -0.03
CA ILE A 128 -29.72 -29.73 -0.28
C ILE A 128 -30.11 -28.83 0.91
N LEU A 129 -29.97 -29.33 2.14
CA LEU A 129 -30.31 -28.55 3.34
C LEU A 129 -29.39 -27.33 3.51
N LEU A 130 -28.09 -27.45 3.21
CA LEU A 130 -27.18 -26.31 3.20
C LEU A 130 -27.53 -25.29 2.12
N ALA A 131 -27.86 -25.74 0.91
CA ALA A 131 -28.30 -24.84 -0.17
C ALA A 131 -29.59 -24.11 0.21
N ALA A 132 -30.56 -24.81 0.80
CA ALA A 132 -31.79 -24.22 1.32
C ALA A 132 -31.51 -23.23 2.47
N GLN A 133 -30.59 -23.55 3.38
CA GLN A 133 -30.21 -22.68 4.49
C GLN A 133 -29.62 -21.36 3.99
N VAL A 134 -28.69 -21.42 3.03
CA VAL A 134 -28.07 -20.22 2.46
C VAL A 134 -29.10 -19.42 1.66
N LEU A 135 -29.96 -20.08 0.88
CA LEU A 135 -31.04 -19.41 0.15
C LEU A 135 -32.01 -18.68 1.09
N LEU A 136 -32.43 -19.33 2.18
CA LEU A 136 -33.25 -18.69 3.21
C LEU A 136 -32.51 -17.51 3.86
N GLY A 137 -31.20 -17.64 4.10
CA GLY A 137 -30.38 -16.53 4.64
C GLY A 137 -30.32 -15.33 3.70
N ILE A 138 -30.12 -15.56 2.40
CA ILE A 138 -30.17 -14.51 1.37
C ILE A 138 -31.55 -13.85 1.34
N LEU A 139 -32.62 -14.65 1.39
CA LEU A 139 -33.99 -14.14 1.40
C LEU A 139 -34.26 -13.28 2.65
N VAL A 140 -33.81 -13.73 3.83
CA VAL A 140 -33.93 -12.96 5.07
C VAL A 140 -33.18 -11.63 4.96
N ALA A 141 -31.93 -11.63 4.49
CA ALA A 141 -31.13 -10.42 4.34
C ALA A 141 -31.73 -9.44 3.30
N ALA A 142 -32.38 -9.96 2.25
CA ALA A 142 -33.01 -9.15 1.22
C ALA A 142 -34.37 -8.56 1.66
N LEU A 143 -35.20 -9.36 2.36
CA LEU A 143 -36.55 -8.96 2.77
C LEU A 143 -36.58 -8.21 4.10
N TYR A 144 -35.62 -8.46 4.99
CA TYR A 144 -35.52 -7.85 6.31
C TYR A 144 -34.12 -7.24 6.50
N PRO A 145 -33.82 -6.11 5.82
CA PRO A 145 -32.49 -5.51 5.85
C PRO A 145 -32.06 -5.11 7.26
N TRP A 146 -30.77 -4.83 7.41
CA TRP A 146 -30.16 -4.41 8.67
C TRP A 146 -30.17 -5.50 9.75
N GLY A 147 -30.14 -6.76 9.31
CA GLY A 147 -29.99 -7.96 10.12
C GLY A 147 -28.92 -7.82 11.19
N ALA A 148 -27.77 -7.30 10.79
CA ALA A 148 -26.62 -7.11 11.67
C ALA A 148 -26.91 -6.17 12.84
N ALA A 149 -27.78 -5.17 12.65
CA ALA A 149 -28.09 -4.16 13.66
C ALA A 149 -29.16 -4.64 14.66
N TRP A 150 -30.21 -5.34 14.21
CA TRP A 150 -31.28 -5.80 15.10
C TRP A 150 -31.01 -7.16 15.75
N ALA A 151 -30.19 -8.03 15.14
CA ALA A 151 -29.92 -9.38 15.66
C ALA A 151 -29.37 -9.42 17.11
N PRO A 152 -28.45 -8.53 17.54
CA PRO A 152 -27.99 -8.46 18.93
C PRO A 152 -29.13 -8.26 19.93
N GLY A 153 -30.15 -7.52 19.49
CA GLY A 153 -31.34 -7.23 20.26
C GLY A 153 -32.40 -8.33 20.21
N THR A 154 -32.30 -9.38 19.43
CA THR A 154 -33.38 -10.40 19.34
C THR A 154 -32.82 -11.81 19.32
N LEU A 155 -32.42 -12.30 18.14
CA LEU A 155 -31.97 -13.66 17.92
C LEU A 155 -30.75 -14.00 18.77
N MET A 156 -29.86 -13.03 18.99
CA MET A 156 -28.68 -13.19 19.84
C MET A 156 -29.03 -13.44 21.30
N ARG A 157 -30.02 -12.70 21.83
CA ARG A 157 -30.53 -12.89 23.19
C ARG A 157 -31.21 -14.25 23.34
N TYR A 158 -31.97 -14.67 22.33
CA TYR A 158 -32.55 -16.01 22.28
C TYR A 158 -31.48 -17.11 22.30
N LEU A 159 -30.43 -16.99 21.47
CA LEU A 159 -29.32 -17.94 21.46
C LEU A 159 -28.60 -17.97 22.82
N HIS A 160 -28.30 -16.83 23.43
CA HIS A 160 -27.74 -16.77 24.79
C HIS A 160 -28.64 -17.50 25.80
N GLY A 161 -29.96 -17.28 25.74
CA GLY A 161 -30.94 -17.95 26.59
C GLY A 161 -30.90 -19.48 26.49
N LEU A 162 -30.66 -20.04 25.29
CA LEU A 162 -30.47 -21.48 25.13
C LEU A 162 -29.21 -21.98 25.83
N PHE A 163 -28.10 -21.23 25.79
CA PHE A 163 -26.85 -21.63 26.47
C PHE A 163 -26.91 -21.43 27.98
N THR A 164 -27.66 -20.44 28.47
CA THR A 164 -27.87 -20.19 29.91
C THR A 164 -29.02 -21.01 30.50
N LEU A 165 -29.62 -21.91 29.73
CA LEU A 165 -30.77 -22.74 30.13
C LEU A 165 -32.02 -21.94 30.52
N SER A 166 -32.17 -20.73 29.98
CA SER A 166 -33.30 -19.82 30.19
C SER A 166 -33.81 -19.27 28.85
N PRO A 167 -34.34 -20.12 27.95
CA PRO A 167 -34.71 -19.70 26.60
C PRO A 167 -36.03 -18.93 26.62
N ASP A 168 -36.01 -17.75 26.00
CA ASP A 168 -37.22 -16.97 25.74
C ASP A 168 -37.66 -17.15 24.28
N MET A 169 -38.66 -18.01 24.07
CA MET A 169 -39.18 -18.31 22.73
C MET A 169 -39.92 -17.13 22.08
N LEU A 170 -40.36 -16.13 22.85
CA LEU A 170 -41.08 -14.96 22.33
C LEU A 170 -40.19 -14.11 21.41
N LEU A 171 -38.87 -14.17 21.62
CA LEU A 171 -37.89 -13.49 20.78
C LEU A 171 -37.81 -14.05 19.35
N VAL A 172 -38.37 -15.23 19.09
CA VAL A 172 -38.38 -15.89 17.77
C VAL A 172 -39.80 -16.15 17.26
N SER A 173 -40.78 -16.45 18.13
CA SER A 173 -42.15 -16.80 17.71
C SER A 173 -42.84 -15.70 16.89
N GLU A 174 -42.59 -14.44 17.26
CA GLU A 174 -43.14 -13.25 16.61
C GLU A 174 -42.39 -12.86 15.32
N MET A 175 -41.29 -13.55 14.98
CA MET A 175 -40.54 -13.24 13.79
C MET A 175 -41.24 -13.74 12.51
N PRO A 176 -40.98 -13.09 11.36
CA PRO A 176 -41.43 -13.57 10.07
C PRO A 176 -41.04 -15.02 9.78
N ALA A 177 -41.89 -15.72 9.01
CA ALA A 177 -41.75 -17.14 8.74
C ALA A 177 -40.39 -17.54 8.14
N ALA A 178 -39.80 -16.69 7.28
CA ALA A 178 -38.49 -16.95 6.69
C ALA A 178 -37.37 -17.02 7.75
N ILE A 179 -37.39 -16.14 8.76
CA ILE A 179 -36.41 -16.13 9.85
C ILE A 179 -36.62 -17.38 10.73
N LYS A 180 -37.88 -17.70 11.05
CA LYS A 180 -38.22 -18.90 11.83
C LYS A 180 -37.75 -20.18 11.15
N ALA A 181 -37.99 -20.30 9.84
CA ALA A 181 -37.51 -21.42 9.03
C ALA A 181 -35.98 -21.50 8.99
N HIS A 182 -35.28 -20.37 8.83
CA HIS A 182 -33.82 -20.30 8.84
C HIS A 182 -33.23 -20.77 10.17
N VAL A 183 -33.85 -20.42 11.31
CA VAL A 183 -33.42 -20.85 12.65
C VAL A 183 -33.63 -22.35 12.84
N VAL A 184 -34.82 -22.87 12.52
CA VAL A 184 -35.13 -24.30 12.67
C VAL A 184 -34.21 -25.14 11.78
N LEU A 185 -34.01 -24.73 10.52
CA LEU A 185 -33.13 -25.45 9.60
C LEU A 185 -31.66 -25.40 10.04
N ALA A 186 -31.20 -24.30 10.65
CA ALA A 186 -29.86 -24.22 11.26
C ALA A 186 -29.66 -25.27 12.36
N PHE A 187 -30.60 -25.40 13.29
CA PHE A 187 -30.55 -26.44 14.33
C PHE A 187 -30.65 -27.84 13.75
N GLY A 188 -31.44 -28.04 12.68
CA GLY A 188 -31.46 -29.30 11.94
C GLY A 188 -30.09 -29.68 11.37
N LEU A 189 -29.37 -28.71 10.79
CA LEU A 189 -28.00 -28.91 10.31
C LEU A 189 -27.03 -29.25 11.46
N PHE A 190 -27.16 -28.61 12.62
CA PHE A 190 -26.38 -28.96 13.82
C PHE A 190 -26.62 -30.40 14.28
N ALA A 191 -27.88 -30.84 14.30
CA ALA A 191 -28.23 -32.22 14.64
C ALA A 191 -27.63 -33.26 13.67
N LEU A 192 -27.45 -32.89 12.39
CA LEU A 192 -26.89 -33.76 11.35
C LEU A 192 -25.35 -33.81 11.34
N VAL A 193 -24.66 -32.90 12.03
CA VAL A 193 -23.18 -32.88 12.11
C VAL A 193 -22.56 -34.24 12.45
N PRO A 194 -22.93 -34.91 13.56
CA PRO A 194 -22.28 -36.15 13.97
C PRO A 194 -22.54 -37.31 12.99
N PHE A 195 -23.58 -37.23 12.17
CA PHE A 195 -24.00 -38.31 11.26
C PHE A 195 -23.59 -38.08 9.81
N SER A 196 -22.95 -36.95 9.50
CA SER A 196 -22.66 -36.56 8.14
C SER A 196 -21.20 -36.16 7.93
N ARG A 197 -20.86 -35.73 6.71
CA ARG A 197 -19.55 -35.18 6.39
C ARG A 197 -19.27 -33.85 7.10
N LEU A 198 -20.29 -33.15 7.63
CA LEU A 198 -20.13 -31.83 8.27
C LEU A 198 -19.17 -31.84 9.47
N VAL A 199 -18.91 -33.01 10.07
CA VAL A 199 -17.92 -33.18 11.14
C VAL A 199 -16.53 -32.64 10.77
N HIS A 200 -16.20 -32.57 9.47
CA HIS A 200 -14.93 -31.98 9.01
C HIS A 200 -14.75 -30.51 9.42
N ALA A 201 -15.83 -29.77 9.68
CA ALA A 201 -15.78 -28.40 10.16
C ALA A 201 -15.10 -28.26 11.53
N PHE A 202 -15.03 -29.33 12.32
CA PHE A 202 -14.34 -29.36 13.62
C PHE A 202 -12.86 -29.74 13.54
N VAL A 203 -12.38 -30.11 12.33
CA VAL A 203 -10.98 -30.53 12.10
C VAL A 203 -10.27 -29.49 11.23
N VAL A 204 -10.49 -28.20 11.54
CA VAL A 204 -9.71 -27.12 10.91
C VAL A 204 -8.26 -27.26 11.38
N PRO A 205 -7.28 -27.40 10.47
CA PRO A 205 -5.90 -27.70 10.84
C PRO A 205 -5.14 -26.47 11.36
N LEU A 206 -5.66 -25.80 12.40
CA LEU A 206 -5.04 -24.62 13.01
C LEU A 206 -3.68 -24.96 13.63
N GLU A 207 -3.51 -26.17 14.17
CA GLU A 207 -2.22 -26.66 14.67
C GLU A 207 -1.15 -26.69 13.56
N TYR A 208 -1.55 -26.93 12.30
CA TYR A 208 -0.59 -27.00 11.19
C TYR A 208 0.21 -25.71 11.01
N LEU A 209 -0.38 -24.55 11.33
CA LEU A 209 0.32 -23.27 11.26
C LEU A 209 1.56 -23.26 12.16
N VAL A 210 1.50 -23.93 13.32
CA VAL A 210 2.55 -23.95 14.34
C VAL A 210 3.28 -25.27 14.51
N ARG A 211 2.85 -26.30 13.77
CA ARG A 211 3.40 -27.65 13.84
C ARG A 211 4.74 -27.71 13.09
N PRO A 212 5.79 -28.33 13.67
CA PRO A 212 7.01 -28.63 12.92
C PRO A 212 6.72 -29.44 11.66
N PHE A 213 7.49 -29.19 10.59
CA PHE A 213 7.32 -29.92 9.32
C PHE A 213 7.47 -31.43 9.50
N GLN A 214 8.53 -31.86 10.20
CA GLN A 214 8.78 -33.25 10.51
C GLN A 214 8.14 -33.65 11.84
N ARG A 215 7.29 -34.68 11.81
CA ARG A 215 6.83 -35.39 13.01
C ARG A 215 7.42 -36.79 13.03
N VAL A 216 8.21 -37.09 14.05
CA VAL A 216 8.74 -38.43 14.26
C VAL A 216 7.93 -39.10 15.37
N ILE A 217 7.32 -40.24 15.07
CA ILE A 217 6.61 -41.06 16.06
C ILE A 217 7.57 -42.16 16.48
N TRP A 218 8.03 -42.11 17.73
CA TRP A 218 8.96 -43.08 18.29
C TRP A 218 8.20 -44.25 18.92
N THR A 219 8.63 -45.48 18.62
CA THR A 219 8.10 -46.69 19.25
C THR A 219 8.80 -47.02 20.58
N ASN A 220 9.97 -46.43 20.84
CA ASN A 220 10.73 -46.60 22.08
C ASN A 220 10.83 -45.26 22.83
N VAL A 221 10.14 -45.17 23.96
CA VAL A 221 10.05 -43.98 24.80
C VAL A 221 11.44 -43.50 25.26
N ARG A 222 12.34 -44.42 25.63
CA ARG A 222 13.71 -44.08 26.08
C ARG A 222 14.56 -43.45 24.98
N ARG A 223 14.30 -43.80 23.71
CA ARG A 223 14.99 -43.21 22.56
C ARG A 223 14.43 -41.82 22.24
N ALA A 224 13.13 -41.60 22.47
CA ALA A 224 12.50 -40.30 22.33
C ALA A 224 13.05 -39.30 23.34
N GLU A 225 13.11 -39.68 24.63
CA GLU A 225 13.61 -38.83 25.72
C GLU A 225 15.07 -38.39 25.49
N ARG A 226 15.95 -39.33 25.14
CA ARG A 226 17.37 -39.04 24.84
C ARG A 226 17.56 -38.05 23.68
N LEU A 227 16.67 -38.07 22.70
CA LEU A 227 16.77 -37.19 21.52
C LEU A 227 16.11 -35.83 21.77
N SER A 228 15.11 -35.73 22.66
CA SER A 228 14.58 -34.44 23.10
C SER A 228 15.57 -33.64 23.95
N GLU A 229 16.54 -34.30 24.58
CA GLU A 229 17.64 -33.67 25.31
C GLU A 229 18.74 -33.09 24.39
N LEU A 230 18.74 -33.42 23.09
CA LEU A 230 19.68 -32.85 22.14
C LEU A 230 19.29 -31.41 21.76
N PRO A 231 20.26 -30.52 21.48
CA PRO A 231 19.96 -29.17 20.98
C PRO A 231 19.09 -29.21 19.72
N GLY A 232 17.94 -28.54 19.74
CA GLY A 232 16.93 -28.57 18.66
C GLY A 232 15.93 -29.74 18.73
N GLY A 233 16.02 -30.57 19.77
CA GLY A 233 15.08 -31.66 20.07
C GLY A 233 13.80 -31.20 20.78
N ASP A 234 13.76 -29.96 21.28
CA ASP A 234 12.58 -29.38 21.95
C ASP A 234 11.58 -28.81 20.92
N PRO A 235 10.42 -29.46 20.70
CA PRO A 235 9.38 -28.95 19.81
C PRO A 235 8.73 -27.64 20.30
N GLU A 236 8.89 -27.26 21.57
CA GLU A 236 8.41 -25.98 22.08
C GLU A 236 9.22 -24.79 21.58
N GLU A 237 10.52 -24.97 21.36
CA GLU A 237 11.41 -23.88 20.94
C GLU A 237 11.05 -23.39 19.53
N GLY A 238 10.71 -24.30 18.62
CA GLY A 238 10.16 -23.97 17.30
C GLY A 238 8.80 -23.28 17.36
N ARG A 239 7.90 -23.72 18.26
CA ARG A 239 6.60 -23.07 18.49
C ARG A 239 6.77 -21.64 19.02
N ARG A 240 7.69 -21.42 19.96
CA ARG A 240 7.97 -20.08 20.51
C ARG A 240 8.54 -19.16 19.44
N GLY A 241 9.45 -19.65 18.59
CA GLY A 241 9.99 -18.90 17.46
C GLY A 241 8.93 -18.43 16.49
N LEU A 242 8.03 -19.33 16.06
CA LEU A 242 6.95 -18.98 15.15
C LEU A 242 5.90 -18.07 15.79
N VAL A 243 5.48 -18.33 17.04
CA VAL A 243 4.51 -17.47 17.74
C VAL A 243 5.06 -16.06 17.89
N ARG A 244 6.36 -15.91 18.23
CA ARG A 244 7.04 -14.60 18.23
C ARG A 244 7.06 -13.96 16.85
N GLY A 245 7.30 -14.75 15.79
CA GLY A 245 7.25 -14.29 14.41
C GLY A 245 5.86 -13.79 14.00
N LEU A 246 4.80 -14.57 14.25
CA LEU A 246 3.42 -14.19 13.96
C LEU A 246 2.96 -12.98 14.78
N ALA A 247 3.32 -12.91 16.06
CA ALA A 247 3.04 -11.74 16.90
C ALA A 247 3.77 -10.50 16.38
N GLY A 248 5.03 -10.64 15.94
CA GLY A 248 5.80 -9.54 15.33
C GLY A 248 5.18 -9.04 14.03
N VAL A 249 4.79 -9.96 13.13
CA VAL A 249 4.13 -9.60 11.86
C VAL A 249 2.75 -9.00 12.10
N GLY A 250 1.96 -9.58 13.01
CA GLY A 250 0.64 -9.05 13.39
C GLY A 250 0.73 -7.65 14.00
N GLY A 251 1.70 -7.42 14.89
CA GLY A 251 1.98 -6.11 15.46
C GLY A 251 2.40 -5.09 14.41
N ALA A 252 3.30 -5.48 13.48
CA ALA A 252 3.72 -4.62 12.38
C ALA A 252 2.56 -4.26 11.43
N MET A 253 1.71 -5.22 11.07
CA MET A 253 0.53 -4.97 10.26
C MET A 253 -0.49 -4.06 10.96
N ALA A 254 -0.71 -4.24 12.27
CA ALA A 254 -1.59 -3.39 13.04
C ALA A 254 -1.08 -1.94 13.09
N LEU A 255 0.22 -1.74 13.34
CA LEU A 255 0.84 -0.41 13.34
C LEU A 255 0.79 0.25 11.96
N MET A 256 1.04 -0.50 10.89
CA MET A 256 0.88 -0.03 9.51
C MET A 256 -0.57 0.34 9.20
N ALA A 257 -1.53 -0.49 9.61
CA ALA A 257 -2.95 -0.23 9.42
C ALA A 257 -3.39 1.04 10.18
N ILE A 258 -2.93 1.24 11.43
CA ILE A 258 -3.20 2.46 12.19
C ILE A 258 -2.64 3.69 11.46
N GLY A 259 -1.39 3.64 11.00
CA GLY A 259 -0.78 4.77 10.28
C GLY A 259 -1.44 5.08 8.94
N VAL A 260 -1.88 4.06 8.19
CA VAL A 260 -2.59 4.22 6.92
C VAL A 260 -4.01 4.72 7.17
N PHE A 261 -4.71 4.19 8.17
CA PHE A 261 -6.08 4.57 8.49
C PHE A 261 -6.15 5.99 9.06
N ASP A 262 -5.17 6.41 9.86
CA ASP A 262 -5.07 7.78 10.35
C ASP A 262 -4.83 8.78 9.21
N LYS A 263 -3.96 8.46 8.25
CA LYS A 263 -3.77 9.29 7.05
C LYS A 263 -5.01 9.34 6.17
N LEU A 264 -5.69 8.21 5.98
CA LEU A 264 -6.92 8.13 5.19
C LEU A 264 -8.07 8.88 5.86
N ALA A 265 -8.19 8.76 7.19
CA ALA A 265 -9.17 9.48 7.98
C ALA A 265 -8.94 10.99 7.91
N ARG A 266 -7.69 11.46 8.02
CA ARG A 266 -7.34 12.88 7.85
C ARG A 266 -7.62 13.39 6.42
N PHE A 267 -7.36 12.56 5.40
CA PHE A 267 -7.67 12.89 4.01
C PHE A 267 -9.17 13.06 3.76
N VAL A 268 -10.00 12.15 4.27
CA VAL A 268 -11.46 12.18 4.08
C VAL A 268 -12.13 13.26 4.92
N LYS A 269 -11.66 13.47 6.16
CA LYS A 269 -12.24 14.46 7.08
C LYS A 269 -11.84 15.90 6.72
N GLY A 270 -10.78 16.05 5.92
CA GLY A 270 -10.19 17.34 5.55
C GLY A 270 -9.53 17.96 6.78
N ASP A 271 -8.21 18.15 6.75
CA ASP A 271 -7.54 18.81 7.86
C ASP A 271 -8.11 20.23 8.02
N SER A 272 -8.70 20.52 9.18
CA SER A 272 -9.16 21.86 9.50
C SER A 272 -7.96 22.71 9.90
N MET A 273 -7.10 23.02 8.91
CA MET A 273 -6.01 23.96 9.13
C MET A 273 -6.60 25.26 9.67
N SER A 274 -6.02 25.75 10.76
CA SER A 274 -6.38 27.04 11.33
C SER A 274 -6.20 28.14 10.27
N LYS A 275 -6.91 29.26 10.46
CA LYS A 275 -6.82 30.40 9.53
C LYS A 275 -5.38 30.88 9.38
N GLN A 276 -4.61 30.83 10.46
CA GLN A 276 -3.22 31.26 10.53
C GLN A 276 -2.29 30.32 9.74
N GLU A 277 -2.46 28.99 9.86
CA GLU A 277 -1.68 28.02 9.07
C GLU A 277 -1.97 28.12 7.57
N LYS A 278 -3.23 28.39 7.19
CA LYS A 278 -3.60 28.63 5.78
C LYS A 278 -2.97 29.90 5.24
N GLU A 279 -2.94 30.96 6.03
CA GLU A 279 -2.31 32.23 5.66
C GLU A 279 -0.81 32.06 5.42
N THR A 280 -0.09 31.38 6.33
CA THR A 280 1.34 31.08 6.17
C THR A 280 1.62 30.20 4.95
N LEU A 281 0.78 29.18 4.69
CA LEU A 281 0.92 28.36 3.50
C LEU A 281 0.75 29.17 2.21
N LEU A 282 -0.26 30.05 2.18
CA LEU A 282 -0.56 30.88 1.01
C LEU A 282 0.50 31.95 0.79
N SER A 283 1.08 32.55 1.84
CA SER A 283 2.18 33.50 1.69
C SER A 283 3.42 32.86 1.07
N HIS A 284 3.83 31.67 1.54
CA HIS A 284 4.93 30.91 0.92
C HIS A 284 4.62 30.44 -0.51
N LYS A 285 3.34 30.25 -0.84
CA LYS A 285 2.95 29.91 -2.21
C LYS A 285 3.00 31.15 -3.12
N LEU A 286 2.58 32.30 -2.62
CA LEU A 286 2.65 33.58 -3.33
C LEU A 286 4.10 33.95 -3.61
N GLU A 287 4.98 33.89 -2.62
CA GLU A 287 6.42 34.18 -2.77
C GLU A 287 7.06 33.33 -3.87
N ARG A 288 6.76 32.02 -3.90
CA ARG A 288 7.25 31.13 -4.98
C ARG A 288 6.69 31.49 -6.36
N LEU A 289 5.44 31.91 -6.44
CA LEU A 289 4.82 32.33 -7.69
C LEU A 289 5.44 33.63 -8.20
N GLU A 290 5.71 34.59 -7.32
CA GLU A 290 6.39 35.84 -7.63
C GLU A 290 7.81 35.59 -8.13
N GLN A 291 8.60 34.75 -7.44
CA GLN A 291 9.93 34.33 -7.91
C GLN A 291 9.87 33.66 -9.28
N THR A 292 8.86 32.80 -9.52
CA THR A 292 8.67 32.15 -10.82
C THR A 292 8.32 33.17 -11.91
N ALA A 293 7.45 34.14 -11.61
CA ALA A 293 7.07 35.20 -12.54
C ALA A 293 8.27 36.10 -12.88
N GLU A 294 9.08 36.46 -11.89
CA GLU A 294 10.31 37.22 -12.07
C GLU A 294 11.30 36.46 -12.96
N GLN A 295 11.53 35.17 -12.70
CA GLN A 295 12.38 34.33 -13.54
C GLN A 295 11.91 34.32 -15.00
N ARG A 296 10.60 34.15 -15.26
CA ARG A 296 10.03 34.17 -16.62
C ARG A 296 10.18 35.54 -17.28
N SER A 297 10.09 36.62 -16.51
CA SER A 297 10.28 37.97 -17.03
C SER A 297 11.72 38.18 -17.53
N LEU A 298 12.72 37.69 -16.80
CA LEU A 298 14.14 37.72 -17.20
C LEU A 298 14.43 36.83 -18.41
N GLU A 299 13.80 35.65 -18.50
CA GLU A 299 13.89 34.79 -19.68
C GLU A 299 13.35 35.50 -20.93
N LEU A 300 12.21 36.19 -20.82
CA LEU A 300 11.62 36.96 -21.92
C LEU A 300 12.51 38.14 -22.34
N GLU A 301 13.12 38.85 -21.39
CA GLU A 301 14.08 39.92 -21.68
C GLU A 301 15.29 39.38 -22.49
N ARG A 302 15.82 38.22 -22.08
CA ARG A 302 16.97 37.59 -22.75
C ARG A 302 16.67 37.07 -24.13
N MET A 303 15.43 36.66 -24.39
CA MET A 303 15.00 36.28 -25.74
C MET A 303 14.91 37.49 -26.68
N ARG A 304 14.75 38.71 -26.16
CA ARG A 304 14.59 39.94 -26.95
C ARG A 304 15.91 40.70 -27.19
N THR A 305 16.93 40.44 -26.38
CA THR A 305 18.19 41.18 -26.41
C THR A 305 19.30 40.33 -27.02
N THR A 306 20.23 40.94 -27.77
CA THR A 306 21.39 40.26 -28.39
C THR A 306 22.69 40.43 -27.61
N LEU A 307 22.74 41.41 -26.70
CA LEU A 307 23.89 41.73 -25.84
C LEU A 307 23.45 41.94 -24.38
N ILE A 308 23.96 41.13 -23.45
CA ILE A 308 23.68 41.31 -22.00
C ILE A 308 24.81 42.15 -21.38
N PRO A 309 24.53 43.31 -20.74
CA PRO A 309 25.56 44.07 -20.03
C PRO A 309 26.03 43.32 -18.78
N VAL A 310 27.35 43.16 -18.63
CA VAL A 310 27.96 42.41 -17.52
C VAL A 310 28.62 43.36 -16.50
N ALA A 311 29.58 44.16 -16.96
CA ALA A 311 30.33 45.10 -16.13
C ALA A 311 31.09 46.10 -17.00
N LYS A 312 31.58 47.20 -16.41
CA LYS A 312 32.64 47.98 -17.05
C LYS A 312 33.94 47.18 -17.06
N LEU A 313 34.75 47.33 -18.10
CA LEU A 313 36.03 46.63 -18.23
C LEU A 313 37.00 46.98 -17.09
N GLY A 314 36.92 48.21 -16.57
CA GLY A 314 37.66 48.65 -15.39
C GLY A 314 37.33 47.87 -14.11
N ASP A 315 36.08 47.44 -13.94
CA ASP A 315 35.59 46.78 -12.72
C ASP A 315 36.00 45.30 -12.65
N LEU A 316 36.37 44.70 -13.79
CA LEU A 316 36.78 43.31 -13.83
C LEU A 316 38.21 43.13 -13.31
N LYS A 317 38.40 42.12 -12.46
CA LYS A 317 39.68 41.77 -11.83
C LYS A 317 40.16 40.42 -12.35
N SER A 318 41.48 40.20 -12.29
CA SER A 318 42.08 38.91 -12.61
C SER A 318 41.93 37.88 -11.49
N ALA A 319 42.04 38.32 -10.23
CA ALA A 319 42.03 37.44 -9.06
C ALA A 319 40.61 37.07 -8.55
N SER A 320 39.58 37.80 -8.95
CA SER A 320 38.19 37.57 -8.51
C SER A 320 37.22 37.83 -9.63
N GLY A 321 36.43 36.82 -9.97
CA GLY A 321 35.41 36.90 -11.01
C GLY A 321 34.12 37.57 -10.51
N LYS A 322 33.46 38.30 -11.40
CA LYS A 322 32.12 38.86 -11.15
C LYS A 322 31.07 37.88 -11.64
N TYR A 323 30.14 37.48 -10.77
CA TYR A 323 29.01 36.66 -11.18
C TYR A 323 28.02 37.47 -12.01
N PHE A 324 27.53 36.85 -13.07
CA PHE A 324 26.37 37.31 -13.83
C PHE A 324 25.59 36.07 -14.30
N ILE A 325 24.43 36.29 -14.91
CA ILE A 325 23.61 35.20 -15.43
C ILE A 325 23.59 35.27 -16.96
N ASP A 326 23.92 34.16 -17.62
CA ASP A 326 24.07 34.08 -19.07
C ASP A 326 22.73 34.03 -19.83
N PHE A 327 22.74 34.04 -21.17
CA PHE A 327 21.52 33.91 -21.98
C PHE A 327 20.65 32.67 -21.67
N GLU A 328 21.24 31.60 -21.14
CA GLU A 328 20.54 30.35 -20.80
C GLU A 328 20.08 30.29 -19.33
N MET A 329 20.05 31.41 -18.62
CA MET A 329 19.70 31.47 -17.18
C MET A 329 20.67 30.69 -16.28
N ARG A 330 21.92 30.50 -16.71
CA ARG A 330 22.96 29.83 -15.94
C ARG A 330 23.91 30.87 -15.33
N ALA A 331 24.41 30.57 -14.14
CA ALA A 331 25.46 31.39 -13.54
C ALA A 331 26.73 31.35 -14.41
N ALA A 332 27.34 32.52 -14.60
CA ALA A 332 28.57 32.74 -15.33
C ALA A 332 29.48 33.70 -14.56
N LEU A 333 30.76 33.70 -14.91
CA LEU A 333 31.80 34.50 -14.27
C LEU A 333 32.54 35.33 -15.33
N ALA A 334 32.79 36.59 -14.99
CA ALA A 334 33.56 37.52 -15.80
C ALA A 334 34.87 37.88 -15.10
N PHE A 335 35.98 37.74 -15.81
CA PHE A 335 37.33 38.09 -15.38
C PHE A 335 37.99 39.03 -16.38
N LYS A 336 39.13 39.59 -16.00
CA LYS A 336 40.04 40.30 -16.90
C LYS A 336 41.42 39.66 -16.81
N ASP A 337 42.03 39.34 -17.95
CA ASP A 337 43.38 38.77 -17.96
C ASP A 337 44.48 39.83 -17.76
N GLU A 338 45.73 39.38 -17.73
CA GLU A 338 46.91 40.24 -17.57
C GLU A 338 47.10 41.25 -18.72
N LEU A 339 46.54 40.95 -19.90
CA LEU A 339 46.58 41.80 -21.09
C LEU A 339 45.35 42.73 -21.17
N GLY A 340 44.50 42.75 -20.15
CA GLY A 340 43.28 43.56 -20.09
C GLY A 340 42.09 43.00 -20.88
N VAL A 341 42.20 41.80 -21.44
CA VAL A 341 41.15 41.15 -22.23
C VAL A 341 40.10 40.54 -21.30
N PRO A 342 38.79 40.75 -21.54
CA PRO A 342 37.76 40.10 -20.75
C PRO A 342 37.68 38.59 -21.04
N ILE A 343 37.44 37.81 -19.99
CA ILE A 343 37.17 36.37 -20.06
C ILE A 343 35.81 36.13 -19.44
N LEU A 344 34.84 35.68 -20.24
CA LEU A 344 33.56 35.18 -19.75
C LEU A 344 33.58 33.65 -19.78
N ILE A 345 33.23 33.02 -18.67
CA ILE A 345 33.19 31.56 -18.54
C ILE A 345 31.94 31.13 -17.77
N SER A 346 31.38 29.97 -18.09
CA SER A 346 30.26 29.43 -17.31
C SER A 346 30.71 29.13 -15.88
N ALA A 347 29.87 29.47 -14.91
CA ALA A 347 30.08 29.12 -13.51
C ALA A 347 29.46 27.76 -13.17
N LYS A 348 28.89 27.04 -14.15
CA LYS A 348 28.24 25.74 -13.95
C LYS A 348 29.26 24.63 -14.13
N CYS A 349 29.60 23.93 -13.05
CA CYS A 349 30.51 22.80 -13.09
C CYS A 349 30.05 21.72 -14.08
N THR A 350 30.95 21.26 -14.95
CA THR A 350 30.68 20.23 -15.97
C THR A 350 30.49 18.82 -15.43
N HIS A 351 30.68 18.60 -14.11
CA HIS A 351 30.42 17.30 -13.48
C HIS A 351 28.92 17.09 -13.21
N LEU A 352 28.34 17.84 -12.25
CA LEU A 352 26.93 17.72 -11.84
C LEU A 352 26.21 19.08 -11.75
N GLY A 353 26.82 20.16 -12.26
CA GLY A 353 26.16 21.46 -12.39
C GLY A 353 26.20 22.38 -11.16
N CYS A 354 26.96 22.05 -10.11
CA CYS A 354 27.20 22.97 -8.99
C CYS A 354 27.81 24.30 -9.48
N THR A 355 27.47 25.42 -8.83
CA THR A 355 28.11 26.71 -9.08
C THR A 355 29.55 26.71 -8.56
N VAL A 356 30.52 27.01 -9.43
CA VAL A 356 31.94 27.15 -9.06
C VAL A 356 32.19 28.50 -8.38
N GLY A 357 33.20 28.56 -7.52
CA GLY A 357 33.61 29.78 -6.81
C GLY A 357 34.20 30.85 -7.73
N SER A 358 34.17 32.11 -7.29
CA SER A 358 34.67 33.26 -8.05
C SER A 358 36.13 33.61 -7.78
N GLN A 359 36.71 33.12 -6.68
CA GLN A 359 38.08 33.41 -6.28
C GLN A 359 39.07 32.56 -7.07
N VAL A 360 40.09 33.21 -7.61
CA VAL A 360 41.16 32.56 -8.39
C VAL A 360 42.33 32.27 -7.45
N ASP A 361 42.83 31.03 -7.47
CA ASP A 361 44.02 30.63 -6.73
C ASP A 361 45.32 31.14 -7.39
N ASP A 362 46.45 30.97 -6.71
CA ASP A 362 47.78 31.38 -7.21
C ASP A 362 48.18 30.69 -8.53
N GLN A 363 47.47 29.62 -8.92
CA GLN A 363 47.68 28.87 -10.16
C GLN A 363 46.69 29.28 -11.27
N GLY A 364 45.88 30.32 -11.07
CA GLY A 364 44.93 30.81 -12.06
C GLY A 364 43.66 29.96 -12.18
N ARG A 365 43.27 29.24 -11.12
CA ARG A 365 42.14 28.30 -11.14
C ARG A 365 41.03 28.68 -10.16
N ILE A 366 39.82 28.28 -10.48
CA ILE A 366 38.62 28.42 -9.64
C ILE A 366 38.14 27.07 -9.10
N LEU A 367 37.68 27.04 -7.86
CA LEU A 367 37.27 25.84 -7.14
C LEU A 367 35.77 25.55 -7.31
N CYS A 368 35.43 24.31 -7.64
CA CYS A 368 34.09 23.75 -7.43
C CYS A 368 34.01 23.07 -6.05
N PRO A 369 33.19 23.58 -5.12
CA PRO A 369 33.21 23.13 -3.72
C PRO A 369 32.60 21.73 -3.51
N CYS A 370 31.81 21.20 -4.46
CA CYS A 370 31.08 19.95 -4.27
C CYS A 370 32.00 18.71 -4.17
N HIS A 371 32.99 18.60 -5.07
CA HIS A 371 33.94 17.48 -5.09
C HIS A 371 35.36 17.93 -5.45
N VAL A 372 35.69 19.19 -5.10
CA VAL A 372 37.05 19.77 -5.17
C VAL A 372 37.66 19.68 -6.58
N SER A 373 36.88 20.07 -7.60
CA SER A 373 37.41 20.22 -8.97
C SER A 373 37.91 21.65 -9.17
N TYR A 374 39.14 21.83 -9.59
CA TYR A 374 39.72 23.12 -9.95
C TYR A 374 39.69 23.28 -11.46
N PHE A 375 39.25 24.45 -11.93
CA PHE A 375 39.20 24.78 -13.36
C PHE A 375 40.11 25.97 -13.66
N ASN A 376 40.98 25.86 -14.65
CA ASN A 376 41.79 26.98 -15.09
C ASN A 376 40.89 28.05 -15.75
N VAL A 377 41.00 29.32 -15.33
CA VAL A 377 40.12 30.40 -15.82
C VAL A 377 40.35 30.70 -17.31
N LYS A 378 41.60 30.61 -17.79
CA LYS A 378 41.97 30.92 -19.18
C LYS A 378 41.53 29.82 -20.15
N THR A 379 41.67 28.54 -19.76
CA THR A 379 41.39 27.40 -20.66
C THR A 379 40.11 26.64 -20.34
N GLY A 380 39.51 26.88 -19.17
CA GLY A 380 38.36 26.14 -18.66
C GLY A 380 38.71 24.71 -18.22
N GLN A 381 39.94 24.22 -18.44
CA GLN A 381 40.27 22.82 -18.22
C GLN A 381 40.27 22.45 -16.73
N PRO A 382 39.66 21.31 -16.35
CA PRO A 382 39.74 20.80 -15.00
C PRO A 382 41.15 20.27 -14.69
N ASN A 383 41.52 20.25 -13.41
CA ASN A 383 42.76 19.61 -12.97
C ASN A 383 42.75 18.08 -13.21
N GLU A 384 43.94 17.50 -13.36
CA GLU A 384 44.09 16.06 -13.51
C GLU A 384 43.53 15.31 -12.30
N GLY A 385 42.85 14.18 -12.55
CA GLY A 385 42.18 13.40 -11.52
C GLY A 385 40.84 13.96 -11.03
N ALA A 386 40.41 15.15 -11.48
CA ALA A 386 39.12 15.71 -11.08
C ALA A 386 37.93 14.86 -11.56
N PRO A 387 36.80 14.86 -10.80
CA PRO A 387 35.54 14.28 -11.26
C PRO A 387 35.01 14.92 -12.54
N ALA A 388 35.17 16.24 -12.71
CA ALA A 388 34.84 16.93 -13.96
C ALA A 388 35.82 16.54 -15.08
N LYS A 389 35.30 16.06 -16.22
CA LYS A 389 36.13 15.65 -17.37
C LYS A 389 36.13 16.64 -18.53
N ALA A 390 35.13 17.51 -18.60
CA ALA A 390 35.00 18.52 -19.65
C ALA A 390 35.42 19.91 -19.13
N PRO A 391 36.01 20.78 -19.98
CA PRO A 391 36.32 22.15 -19.61
C PRO A 391 35.05 22.97 -19.37
N LEU A 392 35.13 23.96 -18.49
CA LEU A 392 34.10 24.99 -18.39
C LEU A 392 34.02 25.77 -19.72
N PRO A 393 32.84 25.91 -20.32
CA PRO A 393 32.71 26.62 -21.58
C PRO A 393 32.93 28.12 -21.39
N HIS A 394 33.77 28.70 -22.24
CA HIS A 394 33.86 30.15 -22.41
C HIS A 394 32.64 30.67 -23.14
N LEU A 395 32.21 31.87 -22.78
CA LEU A 395 31.05 32.54 -23.37
C LEU A 395 31.52 33.64 -24.31
N ALA A 396 30.74 33.89 -25.36
CA ALA A 396 31.00 34.97 -26.30
C ALA A 396 30.86 36.32 -25.60
N TRP A 397 31.71 37.29 -25.96
CA TRP A 397 31.63 38.65 -25.43
C TRP A 397 31.85 39.71 -26.50
N ALA A 398 31.34 40.90 -26.22
CA ALA A 398 31.59 42.11 -27.00
C ALA A 398 31.93 43.26 -26.05
N LEU A 399 32.80 44.16 -26.51
CA LEU A 399 33.15 45.41 -25.85
C LEU A 399 32.36 46.54 -26.49
N ARG A 400 31.55 47.23 -25.71
CA ARG A 400 30.69 48.32 -26.17
C ARG A 400 31.18 49.65 -25.62
N ALA A 401 31.51 50.57 -26.53
CA ALA A 401 31.88 51.94 -26.18
C ALA A 401 30.67 52.73 -25.66
N PRO A 402 30.89 53.87 -24.97
CA PRO A 402 29.80 54.72 -24.47
C PRO A 402 28.85 55.23 -25.57
N ASP A 403 29.34 55.39 -26.80
CA ASP A 403 28.55 55.76 -27.99
C ASP A 403 27.68 54.61 -28.54
N GLY A 404 27.79 53.42 -27.93
CA GLY A 404 27.01 52.25 -28.22
C GLY A 404 27.56 51.32 -29.31
N LYS A 405 28.71 51.64 -29.91
CA LYS A 405 29.36 50.81 -30.93
C LYS A 405 30.15 49.66 -30.32
N VAL A 406 30.18 48.52 -31.02
CA VAL A 406 31.02 47.38 -30.67
C VAL A 406 32.45 47.64 -31.15
N VAL A 407 33.40 47.69 -30.20
CA VAL A 407 34.81 48.01 -30.45
C VAL A 407 35.63 46.74 -30.74
N ALA A 408 35.32 45.66 -30.01
CA ALA A 408 35.89 44.35 -30.23
C ALA A 408 34.92 43.26 -29.75
N SER A 409 35.03 42.07 -30.31
CA SER A 409 34.23 40.91 -29.88
C SER A 409 35.06 39.64 -29.97
N ARG A 410 34.62 38.61 -29.24
CA ARG A 410 35.24 37.29 -29.27
C ARG A 410 34.18 36.21 -29.15
N ALA A 411 34.15 35.30 -30.11
CA ALA A 411 33.34 34.08 -30.05
C ALA A 411 33.96 33.05 -29.06
N PRO A 412 33.21 32.06 -28.58
CA PRO A 412 33.73 31.03 -27.67
C PRO A 412 34.94 30.32 -28.29
N GLY A 413 36.12 30.46 -27.69
CA GLY A 413 37.36 29.86 -28.21
C GLY A 413 37.92 30.47 -29.51
N GLY A 414 37.31 31.52 -30.06
CA GLY A 414 37.76 32.20 -31.29
C GLY A 414 38.82 33.28 -31.05
N GLU A 415 39.33 33.84 -32.14
CA GLU A 415 40.21 35.03 -32.12
C GLU A 415 39.41 36.31 -31.85
N ILE A 416 40.08 37.33 -31.32
CA ILE A 416 39.47 38.64 -31.07
C ILE A 416 39.28 39.35 -32.41
N GLN A 417 38.06 39.78 -32.70
CA GLN A 417 37.71 40.57 -33.87
C GLN A 417 37.57 42.04 -33.48
N GLY A 418 38.17 42.96 -34.26
CA GLY A 418 38.14 44.41 -34.02
C GLY A 418 39.46 44.99 -33.50
N THR A 419 39.49 46.30 -33.25
CA THR A 419 40.66 47.01 -32.72
C THR A 419 40.64 47.00 -31.20
N PHE A 420 41.28 46.00 -30.59
CA PHE A 420 41.49 45.96 -29.15
C PHE A 420 42.87 46.52 -28.82
N ASN A 421 42.94 47.71 -28.22
CA ASN A 421 44.17 48.21 -27.60
C ASN A 421 43.92 48.43 -26.09
N PRO A 422 44.43 47.56 -25.20
CA PRO A 422 44.16 47.63 -23.77
C PRO A 422 44.65 48.91 -23.09
N GLU A 423 45.57 49.66 -23.71
CA GLU A 423 46.05 50.97 -23.20
C GLU A 423 45.20 52.16 -23.69
N LEU A 424 44.42 52.00 -24.77
CA LEU A 424 43.55 53.04 -25.36
C LEU A 424 42.05 52.81 -25.10
N VAL A 425 41.68 51.64 -24.59
CA VAL A 425 40.28 51.31 -24.28
C VAL A 425 39.91 52.02 -22.96
N ASP A 426 39.09 53.06 -23.10
CA ASP A 426 38.54 53.86 -22.00
C ASP A 426 37.95 52.96 -20.88
N HIS A 427 38.17 53.34 -19.62
CA HIS A 427 37.64 52.63 -18.46
C HIS A 427 36.10 52.53 -18.47
N ASP A 428 35.44 53.34 -19.28
CA ASP A 428 33.99 53.35 -19.49
C ASP A 428 33.46 52.36 -20.54
N VAL A 429 34.31 51.54 -21.16
CA VAL A 429 33.86 50.47 -22.07
C VAL A 429 33.17 49.35 -21.30
N CYS A 430 31.95 49.00 -21.73
CA CYS A 430 31.13 47.96 -21.11
C CYS A 430 31.40 46.59 -21.75
N VAL A 431 31.71 45.60 -20.92
CA VAL A 431 31.77 44.19 -21.31
C VAL A 431 30.35 43.66 -21.37
N THR A 432 29.95 43.15 -22.53
CA THR A 432 28.66 42.50 -22.73
C THR A 432 28.88 41.03 -23.09
N GLN A 433 27.98 40.15 -22.65
CA GLN A 433 27.90 38.82 -23.22
C GLN A 433 27.18 38.91 -24.56
N ALA A 434 27.76 38.31 -25.59
CA ALA A 434 27.13 38.20 -26.91
C ALA A 434 26.38 36.87 -27.03
N SER A 435 25.26 36.87 -27.77
CA SER A 435 24.55 35.64 -28.12
C SER A 435 25.41 34.78 -29.08
N GLU A 436 25.41 33.46 -28.89
CA GLU A 436 26.10 32.52 -29.79
C GLU A 436 25.44 32.42 -31.17
N ARG A 437 24.19 32.90 -31.30
CA ARG A 437 23.52 33.07 -32.60
C ARG A 437 24.11 34.33 -33.24
N GLY A 438 25.05 34.16 -34.15
CA GLY A 438 25.78 35.23 -34.84
C GLY A 438 24.90 36.14 -35.71
N GLU A 439 24.10 36.99 -35.08
CA GLU A 439 23.47 38.15 -35.69
C GLU A 439 23.83 39.37 -34.83
N ALA A 440 25.00 39.94 -35.12
CA ALA A 440 25.37 41.30 -34.75
C ALA A 440 25.03 42.24 -35.92
#